data_AF-A0A0L6T5Q6-F1
#
_entry.id   AF-A0A0L6T5Q6-F1
#
_cell.length_a   1.000
_cell.length_b   1.000
_cell.length_c   1.000
_cell.angle_alpha   90.00
_cell.angle_beta   90.00
_cell.angle_gamma   90.00
#
_symmetry.space_group_name_H-M   'P 1'
#
loop_
_entity.id
_entity.type
_entity.pdbx_description
1 polymer ?
#
loop_
_entity_poly.entity_id
_entity_poly.type
_entity_poly.pdbx_seq_one_letter_code
_entity_poly.pdbx_strand_id
1 'polypeptide(L)'
;MPFDFSSVKAPFRMQPGLRRLAPGSPQLTPNQPGSRALHEKLAVLKAHAPEALLAAPGFDAAPAVRALLSHAATEQPAALRWDGDRRIDACHIGWSLHDGEPVGPAGGASGDVEPIGACLRKLPIEWRVPALLSLAFVEDFAVIDGRTGHIPWLAVCLPSHWSPAEKIGRHFAEVHAPVADNQLLVTASAHLARLVTGDERWERFVWTITRHPNLDSHPQRCAPGTWPAEADADADVLAALAFFRTERQTFIPLPSHGQAVFTIHVESSPLADAINDAAQARQLHDALASMSANVLAYRGLADVQPRLLAWLAAHAGR
;
A
#
# COMPACT_ATOMS: atom_id res chain seq x y z
N MET A 1 -13.64 -4.61 -2.50
CA MET A 1 -12.26 -4.73 -2.00
C MET A 1 -11.42 -5.44 -3.05
N PRO A 2 -10.39 -4.82 -3.63
CA PRO A 2 -9.38 -5.50 -4.45
C PRO A 2 -8.69 -6.69 -3.77
N PHE A 3 -8.83 -6.87 -2.46
CA PHE A 3 -8.29 -8.03 -1.75
C PHE A 3 -8.97 -9.36 -2.15
N ASP A 4 -8.16 -10.32 -2.61
CA ASP A 4 -8.60 -11.68 -2.86
C ASP A 4 -8.51 -12.52 -1.58
N PHE A 5 -9.66 -12.81 -0.96
CA PHE A 5 -9.71 -13.58 0.28
C PHE A 5 -9.18 -15.01 0.13
N SER A 6 -9.13 -15.57 -1.09
CA SER A 6 -8.49 -16.87 -1.33
C SER A 6 -6.99 -16.86 -1.01
N SER A 7 -6.37 -15.67 -0.88
CA SER A 7 -4.98 -15.50 -0.43
C SER A 7 -4.76 -15.75 1.07
N VAL A 8 -5.82 -15.78 1.88
CA VAL A 8 -5.76 -16.14 3.30
C VAL A 8 -5.54 -17.66 3.41
N LYS A 9 -4.30 -18.11 3.64
CA LYS A 9 -3.98 -19.55 3.66
C LYS A 9 -3.73 -20.08 5.07
N ALA A 10 -4.15 -21.32 5.29
CA ALA A 10 -3.82 -22.14 6.45
C ALA A 10 -3.07 -23.43 5.98
N PRO A 11 -1.96 -23.85 6.62
CA PRO A 11 -1.28 -23.13 7.69
C PRO A 11 -0.68 -21.80 7.19
N PHE A 12 -0.72 -20.77 8.04
CA PHE A 12 -0.23 -19.44 7.71
C PHE A 12 1.30 -19.44 7.57
N ARG A 13 1.81 -18.73 6.55
CA ARG A 13 3.25 -18.61 6.28
C ARG A 13 3.63 -17.19 5.86
N MET A 14 4.74 -16.69 6.39
CA MET A 14 5.35 -15.43 5.94
C MET A 14 6.16 -15.67 4.65
N GLN A 15 5.45 -15.76 3.52
CA GLN A 15 6.02 -16.14 2.21
C GLN A 15 5.81 -15.04 1.15
N PRO A 16 6.54 -15.11 0.00
CA PRO A 16 6.39 -14.14 -1.08
C PRO A 16 4.96 -14.06 -1.64
N GLY A 17 4.25 -15.19 -1.74
CA GLY A 17 2.84 -15.20 -2.17
C GLY A 17 2.59 -14.57 -3.56
N LEU A 18 3.62 -14.49 -4.40
CA LEU A 18 3.52 -13.92 -5.75
C LEU A 18 2.75 -14.86 -6.65
N ARG A 19 1.80 -14.31 -7.40
CA ARG A 19 1.18 -14.95 -8.54
C ARG A 19 1.25 -14.04 -9.76
N ARG A 20 1.28 -14.65 -10.94
CA ARG A 20 1.30 -13.89 -12.18
C ARG A 20 -0.02 -13.15 -12.33
N LEU A 21 0.07 -11.86 -12.64
CA LEU A 21 -1.07 -11.02 -12.92
C LEU A 21 -1.47 -11.22 -14.40
N ALA A 22 -2.74 -11.49 -14.66
CA ALA A 22 -3.21 -11.72 -16.03
C ALA A 22 -3.07 -10.43 -16.87
N PRO A 23 -2.66 -10.53 -18.16
CA PRO A 23 -2.59 -9.37 -19.05
C PRO A 23 -3.91 -8.57 -19.06
N GLY A 24 -3.81 -7.25 -18.98
CA GLY A 24 -4.97 -6.36 -18.94
C GLY A 24 -5.67 -6.25 -17.58
N SER A 25 -5.20 -6.96 -16.54
CA SER A 25 -5.74 -6.77 -15.19
C SER A 25 -5.31 -5.41 -14.65
N PRO A 26 -6.24 -4.63 -14.06
CA PRO A 26 -5.92 -3.30 -13.56
C PRO A 26 -4.98 -3.36 -12.36
N GLN A 27 -3.97 -2.48 -12.34
CA GLN A 27 -2.99 -2.31 -11.26
C GLN A 27 -3.15 -1.01 -10.48
N LEU A 28 -3.78 0.01 -11.08
CA LEU A 28 -4.01 1.31 -10.47
C LEU A 28 -5.51 1.57 -10.31
N THR A 29 -5.87 2.09 -9.14
CA THR A 29 -7.24 2.43 -8.79
C THR A 29 -7.36 3.94 -8.63
N PRO A 30 -8.12 4.63 -9.50
CA PRO A 30 -8.28 6.08 -9.39
C PRO A 30 -8.92 6.50 -8.07
N ASN A 31 -8.31 7.47 -7.39
CA ASN A 31 -8.97 8.19 -6.30
C ASN A 31 -10.19 8.95 -6.83
N GLN A 32 -11.18 9.10 -5.96
CA GLN A 32 -12.33 9.97 -6.18
C GLN A 32 -12.23 11.18 -5.25
N PRO A 33 -12.78 12.35 -5.62
CA PRO A 33 -12.96 13.47 -4.71
C PRO A 33 -13.64 13.01 -3.41
N GLY A 34 -13.13 13.45 -2.27
CA GLY A 34 -13.65 13.07 -0.95
C GLY A 34 -13.36 11.64 -0.50
N SER A 35 -12.67 10.83 -1.32
CA SER A 35 -12.28 9.48 -0.90
C SER A 35 -11.30 9.51 0.28
N ARG A 36 -11.42 8.50 1.14
CA ARG A 36 -10.59 8.37 2.35
C ARG A 36 -9.09 8.34 2.04
N ALA A 37 -8.69 7.57 1.04
CA ALA A 37 -7.29 7.47 0.62
C ALA A 37 -6.76 8.84 0.15
N LEU A 38 -7.50 9.55 -0.72
CA LEU A 38 -7.12 10.90 -1.13
C LEU A 38 -6.94 11.85 0.06
N HIS A 39 -7.88 11.84 1.01
CA HIS A 39 -7.82 12.71 2.19
C HIS A 39 -6.59 12.42 3.06
N GLU A 40 -6.36 11.15 3.42
CA GLU A 40 -5.21 10.77 4.25
C GLU A 40 -3.87 11.03 3.54
N LYS A 41 -3.77 10.75 2.23
CA LYS A 41 -2.56 11.06 1.45
C LYS A 41 -2.28 12.56 1.36
N LEU A 42 -3.31 13.37 1.15
CA LEU A 42 -3.15 14.82 1.11
C LEU A 42 -2.71 15.38 2.47
N ALA A 43 -3.23 14.83 3.57
CA ALA A 43 -2.78 15.20 4.91
C ALA A 43 -1.29 14.87 5.11
N VAL A 44 -0.85 13.68 4.72
CA VAL A 44 0.55 13.25 4.80
C VAL A 44 1.44 14.12 3.92
N LEU A 45 1.09 14.39 2.67
CA LEU A 45 1.89 15.25 1.79
C LEU A 45 1.97 16.71 2.28
N LYS A 46 0.94 17.21 2.96
CA LYS A 46 0.96 18.56 3.52
C LYS A 46 1.87 18.70 4.74
N ALA A 47 1.95 17.68 5.59
CA ALA A 47 2.63 17.75 6.89
C ALA A 47 3.97 16.98 6.93
N HIS A 48 4.11 15.95 6.12
CA HIS A 48 5.15 14.91 6.21
C HIS A 48 5.71 14.52 4.84
N ALA A 49 5.64 15.37 3.82
CA ALA A 49 6.19 15.07 2.49
C ALA A 49 7.64 14.55 2.50
N PRO A 50 8.59 15.11 3.29
CA PRO A 50 9.96 14.59 3.35
C PRO A 50 10.08 13.16 3.91
N GLU A 51 9.06 12.66 4.63
CA GLU A 51 9.02 11.28 5.13
C GLU A 51 8.31 10.32 4.16
N ALA A 52 7.51 10.85 3.24
CA ALA A 52 6.72 10.07 2.28
C ALA A 52 7.36 10.00 0.89
N LEU A 53 8.09 11.04 0.49
CA LEU A 53 8.71 11.22 -0.81
C LEU A 53 10.23 11.18 -0.67
N LEU A 54 10.82 10.03 -0.98
CA LEU A 54 12.22 9.73 -0.66
C LEU A 54 12.93 9.15 -1.88
N ALA A 55 14.16 9.61 -2.12
CA ALA A 55 15.06 9.08 -3.13
C ALA A 55 16.44 8.84 -2.51
N ALA A 56 17.06 7.71 -2.84
CA ALA A 56 18.45 7.47 -2.49
C ALA A 56 19.36 8.48 -3.21
N PRO A 57 20.45 8.95 -2.58
CA PRO A 57 21.35 9.92 -3.21
C PRO A 57 21.84 9.45 -4.58
N GLY A 58 21.69 10.30 -5.60
CA GLY A 58 22.15 10.04 -6.96
C GLY A 58 21.25 9.11 -7.80
N PHE A 59 20.12 8.65 -7.27
CA PHE A 59 19.16 7.86 -8.04
C PHE A 59 18.29 8.73 -8.96
N ASP A 60 18.27 8.42 -10.26
CA ASP A 60 17.34 9.05 -11.22
C ASP A 60 16.05 8.23 -11.32
N ALA A 61 14.97 8.77 -10.74
CA ALA A 61 13.65 8.15 -10.76
C ALA A 61 12.84 8.49 -12.03
N ALA A 62 13.32 9.38 -12.91
CA ALA A 62 12.54 9.86 -14.05
C ALA A 62 12.07 8.73 -15.00
N PRO A 63 12.86 7.68 -15.30
CA PRO A 63 12.37 6.55 -16.10
C PRO A 63 11.20 5.81 -15.44
N ALA A 64 11.28 5.56 -14.13
CA ALA A 64 10.24 4.91 -13.35
C ALA A 64 8.95 5.74 -13.31
N VAL A 65 9.06 7.04 -13.05
CA VAL A 65 7.92 7.96 -13.02
C VAL A 65 7.27 8.07 -14.40
N ARG A 66 8.03 8.14 -15.49
CA ARG A 66 7.49 8.15 -16.86
C ARG A 66 6.79 6.85 -17.23
N ALA A 67 7.33 5.70 -16.84
CA ALA A 67 6.66 4.42 -17.07
C ALA A 67 5.35 4.32 -16.28
N LEU A 68 5.32 4.81 -15.04
CA LEU A 68 4.10 4.89 -14.23
C LEU A 68 3.07 5.82 -14.87
N LEU A 69 3.45 7.01 -15.36
CA LEU A 69 2.56 7.91 -16.11
C LEU A 69 1.99 7.24 -17.37
N SER A 70 2.86 6.61 -18.18
CA SER A 70 2.44 5.91 -19.39
C SER A 70 1.45 4.79 -19.09
N HIS A 71 1.73 4.01 -18.05
CA HIS A 71 0.87 2.91 -17.62
C HIS A 71 -0.47 3.43 -17.12
N ALA A 72 -0.46 4.45 -16.26
CA ALA A 72 -1.65 5.09 -15.72
C ALA A 72 -2.54 5.72 -16.80
N ALA A 73 -1.96 6.44 -17.76
CA ALA A 73 -2.71 7.05 -18.85
C ALA A 73 -3.32 6.01 -19.81
N THR A 74 -2.67 4.86 -19.98
CA THR A 74 -3.18 3.76 -20.81
C THR A 74 -4.28 2.99 -20.09
N GLU A 75 -4.07 2.66 -18.81
CA GLU A 75 -4.99 1.83 -18.02
C GLU A 75 -6.22 2.63 -17.57
N GLN A 76 -6.04 3.90 -17.19
CA GLN A 76 -7.06 4.75 -16.58
C GLN A 76 -7.19 6.10 -17.30
N PRO A 77 -7.50 6.14 -18.62
CA PRO A 77 -7.52 7.38 -19.42
C PRO A 77 -8.59 8.39 -19.01
N ALA A 78 -9.60 7.96 -18.24
CA ALA A 78 -10.60 8.83 -17.64
C ALA A 78 -10.08 9.54 -16.37
N ALA A 79 -9.12 8.94 -15.66
CA ALA A 79 -8.58 9.44 -14.41
C ALA A 79 -7.28 10.23 -14.60
N LEU A 80 -6.41 9.78 -15.51
CA LEU A 80 -5.13 10.42 -15.81
C LEU A 80 -4.92 10.53 -17.31
N ARG A 81 -4.52 11.71 -17.78
CA ARG A 81 -4.06 11.94 -19.15
C ARG A 81 -2.64 12.49 -19.11
N TRP A 82 -1.82 12.06 -20.05
CA TRP A 82 -0.45 12.55 -20.21
C TRP A 82 -0.14 12.68 -21.70
N ASP A 83 0.43 13.81 -22.11
CA ASP A 83 0.80 14.09 -23.51
C ASP A 83 2.15 13.47 -23.92
N GLY A 84 2.83 12.80 -23.00
CA GLY A 84 4.17 12.24 -23.21
C GLY A 84 5.31 13.20 -22.86
N ASP A 85 5.00 14.43 -22.47
CA ASP A 85 5.98 15.47 -22.14
C ASP A 85 5.51 16.29 -20.93
N ARG A 86 4.90 17.46 -21.18
CA ARG A 86 4.76 18.55 -20.20
C ARG A 86 3.41 18.63 -19.51
N ARG A 87 2.38 17.99 -20.06
CA ARG A 87 1.01 18.11 -19.56
C ARG A 87 0.53 16.80 -18.97
N ILE A 88 0.23 16.82 -17.68
CA ILE A 88 -0.39 15.72 -16.94
C ILE A 88 -1.69 16.22 -16.34
N ASP A 89 -2.82 15.62 -16.69
CA ASP A 89 -4.14 15.96 -16.14
C ASP A 89 -4.62 14.81 -15.25
N ALA A 90 -4.73 15.04 -13.93
CA ALA A 90 -5.41 14.14 -13.01
C ALA A 90 -6.91 14.48 -12.96
N CYS A 91 -7.62 14.02 -13.98
CA CYS A 91 -8.98 14.45 -14.32
C CYS A 91 -9.99 14.27 -13.18
N HIS A 92 -9.93 13.17 -12.42
CA HIS A 92 -10.90 12.92 -11.34
C HIS A 92 -10.77 13.89 -10.16
N ILE A 93 -9.55 14.33 -9.86
CA ILE A 93 -9.28 15.25 -8.73
C ILE A 93 -9.19 16.72 -9.19
N GLY A 94 -9.37 16.98 -10.49
CA GLY A 94 -9.48 18.33 -11.04
C GLY A 94 -8.19 19.13 -11.10
N TRP A 95 -7.01 18.49 -10.99
CA TRP A 95 -5.71 19.16 -11.04
C TRP A 95 -4.82 18.64 -12.15
N SER A 96 -4.03 19.55 -12.72
CA SER A 96 -3.05 19.26 -13.75
C SER A 96 -1.67 19.79 -13.37
N LEU A 97 -0.64 19.26 -14.00
CA LEU A 97 0.69 19.85 -14.03
C LEU A 97 1.01 20.23 -15.48
N HIS A 98 1.35 21.50 -15.71
CA HIS A 98 1.85 22.00 -16.98
C HIS A 98 3.28 22.49 -16.74
N ASP A 99 4.28 21.91 -17.39
CA ASP A 99 5.69 22.24 -17.14
C ASP A 99 6.09 22.08 -15.65
N GLY A 100 5.44 21.14 -14.95
CA GLY A 100 5.62 20.93 -13.51
C GLY A 100 4.93 21.97 -12.62
N GLU A 101 4.21 22.94 -13.18
CA GLU A 101 3.42 23.92 -12.42
C GLU A 101 1.97 23.44 -12.21
N PRO A 102 1.44 23.46 -10.97
CA PRO A 102 0.07 23.05 -10.69
C PRO A 102 -0.98 24.00 -11.28
N VAL A 103 -1.87 23.47 -12.12
CA VAL A 103 -2.99 24.17 -12.74
C VAL A 103 -4.30 23.58 -12.25
N GLY A 104 -5.17 24.43 -11.71
CA GLY A 104 -6.48 24.03 -11.17
C GLY A 104 -7.58 24.01 -12.23
N PRO A 105 -8.82 23.67 -11.84
CA PRO A 105 -9.95 23.59 -12.77
C PRO A 105 -10.34 24.99 -13.29
N ALA A 106 -10.83 25.04 -14.52
CA ALA A 106 -11.34 26.28 -15.13
C ALA A 106 -12.56 26.79 -14.34
N GLY A 107 -12.51 28.04 -13.88
CA GLY A 107 -13.55 28.64 -13.01
C GLY A 107 -13.15 28.81 -11.54
N GLY A 108 -11.93 28.40 -11.17
CA GLY A 108 -11.42 28.44 -9.78
C GLY A 108 -11.72 27.14 -9.05
N ALA A 109 -10.85 26.75 -8.12
CA ALA A 109 -11.09 25.58 -7.29
C ALA A 109 -12.14 25.90 -6.22
N SER A 110 -13.14 25.03 -6.06
CA SER A 110 -14.11 25.08 -4.97
C SER A 110 -13.89 23.91 -4.00
N GLY A 111 -14.16 24.13 -2.71
CA GLY A 111 -14.16 23.08 -1.69
C GLY A 111 -12.83 22.32 -1.53
N ASP A 112 -12.91 20.99 -1.43
CA ASP A 112 -11.81 20.03 -1.18
C ASP A 112 -10.71 20.00 -2.26
N VAL A 113 -10.90 20.73 -3.37
CA VAL A 113 -9.96 20.80 -4.50
C VAL A 113 -8.85 21.82 -4.24
N GLU A 114 -9.10 22.94 -3.55
CA GLU A 114 -8.09 23.99 -3.29
C GLU A 114 -6.85 23.50 -2.51
N PRO A 115 -6.96 22.63 -1.48
CA PRO A 115 -5.80 22.17 -0.71
C PRO A 115 -4.78 21.35 -1.52
N ILE A 116 -5.18 20.71 -2.62
CA ILE A 116 -4.28 19.92 -3.47
C ILE A 116 -3.27 20.82 -4.18
N GLY A 117 -3.74 21.87 -4.87
CA GLY A 117 -2.84 22.79 -5.57
C GLY A 117 -1.86 23.48 -4.63
N ALA A 118 -2.33 23.90 -3.46
CA ALA A 118 -1.47 24.51 -2.44
C ALA A 118 -0.41 23.52 -1.91
N CYS A 119 -0.77 22.24 -1.77
CA CYS A 119 0.19 21.18 -1.42
C CYS A 119 1.24 21.00 -2.53
N LEU A 120 0.82 20.82 -3.78
CA LEU A 120 1.73 20.61 -4.91
C LEU A 120 2.70 21.79 -5.11
N ARG A 121 2.23 23.03 -4.99
CA ARG A 121 3.08 24.23 -5.14
C ARG A 121 4.20 24.32 -4.10
N LYS A 122 3.97 23.80 -2.89
CA LYS A 122 4.97 23.79 -1.80
C LYS A 122 6.03 22.72 -1.97
N LEU A 123 5.78 21.70 -2.80
CA LEU A 123 6.74 20.63 -3.04
C LEU A 123 7.85 21.09 -3.98
N PRO A 124 9.08 20.59 -3.79
CA PRO A 124 10.14 20.68 -4.81
C PRO A 124 9.65 20.17 -6.16
N ILE A 125 10.14 20.77 -7.25
CA ILE A 125 9.66 20.54 -8.63
C ILE A 125 9.71 19.05 -9.01
N GLU A 126 10.76 18.35 -8.60
CA GLU A 126 11.00 16.93 -8.86
C GLU A 126 9.96 16.01 -8.20
N TRP A 127 9.28 16.49 -7.16
CA TRP A 127 8.30 15.74 -6.38
C TRP A 127 6.85 16.02 -6.75
N ARG A 128 6.59 17.04 -7.57
CA ARG A 128 5.22 17.43 -7.94
C ARG A 128 4.52 16.35 -8.77
N VAL A 129 5.21 15.75 -9.73
CA VAL A 129 4.64 14.65 -10.54
C VAL A 129 4.37 13.39 -9.68
N PRO A 130 5.33 12.88 -8.89
CA PRO A 130 5.05 11.80 -7.93
C PRO A 130 3.91 12.09 -6.96
N ALA A 131 3.82 13.31 -6.44
CA ALA A 131 2.74 13.71 -5.53
C ALA A 131 1.39 13.74 -6.25
N LEU A 132 1.32 14.27 -7.48
CA LEU A 132 0.10 14.24 -8.29
C LEU A 132 -0.35 12.78 -8.54
N LEU A 133 0.58 11.88 -8.91
CA LEU A 133 0.28 10.46 -9.08
C LEU A 133 -0.23 9.82 -7.78
N SER A 134 0.42 10.11 -6.65
CA SER A 134 0.02 9.62 -5.32
C SER A 134 -1.37 10.09 -4.92
N LEU A 135 -1.78 11.30 -5.33
CA LEU A 135 -3.13 11.82 -5.11
C LEU A 135 -4.14 11.30 -6.13
N ALA A 136 -3.73 11.07 -7.38
CA ALA A 136 -4.60 10.57 -8.44
C ALA A 136 -5.00 9.10 -8.25
N PHE A 137 -4.16 8.30 -7.58
CA PHE A 137 -4.37 6.87 -7.39
C PHE A 137 -4.30 6.48 -5.91
N VAL A 138 -5.07 5.47 -5.51
CA VAL A 138 -5.06 4.99 -4.11
C VAL A 138 -3.74 4.30 -3.76
N GLU A 139 -3.02 3.77 -4.75
CA GLU A 139 -1.76 3.06 -4.54
C GLU A 139 -0.61 3.99 -4.12
N ASP A 140 0.19 3.55 -3.16
CA ASP A 140 1.53 4.10 -2.93
C ASP A 140 2.55 3.42 -3.87
N PHE A 141 3.70 4.06 -4.07
CA PHE A 141 4.68 3.63 -5.07
C PHE A 141 6.08 3.46 -4.48
N ALA A 142 6.80 2.47 -4.96
CA ALA A 142 8.24 2.29 -4.74
C ALA A 142 8.92 1.83 -6.03
N VAL A 143 10.22 2.09 -6.16
CA VAL A 143 11.03 1.44 -7.20
C VAL A 143 11.83 0.32 -6.57
N ILE A 144 11.85 -0.82 -7.24
CA ILE A 144 12.76 -1.93 -6.94
C ILE A 144 13.76 -2.04 -8.09
N ASP A 145 15.05 -2.03 -7.74
CA ASP A 145 16.14 -2.29 -8.68
C ASP A 145 16.53 -3.78 -8.60
N GLY A 146 16.28 -4.53 -9.66
CA GLY A 146 16.57 -5.95 -9.75
C GLY A 146 18.06 -6.29 -9.92
N ARG A 147 18.87 -5.32 -10.35
CA ARG A 147 20.32 -5.48 -10.51
C ARG A 147 21.03 -5.47 -9.17
N THR A 148 20.59 -4.58 -8.29
CA THR A 148 21.22 -4.37 -6.98
C THR A 148 20.41 -4.99 -5.84
N GLY A 149 19.12 -5.27 -6.04
CA GLY A 149 18.20 -5.71 -4.99
C GLY A 149 17.76 -4.60 -4.03
N HIS A 150 17.99 -3.31 -4.36
CA HIS A 150 17.70 -2.18 -3.48
C HIS A 150 16.38 -1.49 -3.81
N ILE A 151 15.89 -0.70 -2.85
CA ILE A 151 14.69 0.13 -2.98
C ILE A 151 15.12 1.61 -3.03
N PRO A 152 15.52 2.15 -4.19
CA PRO A 152 16.16 3.46 -4.26
C PRO A 152 15.18 4.63 -4.29
N TRP A 153 13.87 4.39 -4.37
CA TRP A 153 12.87 5.46 -4.46
C TRP A 153 11.53 5.03 -3.87
N LEU A 154 10.87 5.96 -3.16
CA LEU A 154 9.60 5.77 -2.47
C LEU A 154 8.72 7.03 -2.62
N ALA A 155 7.44 6.81 -2.96
CA ALA A 155 6.34 7.75 -2.76
C ALA A 155 5.23 7.02 -1.98
N VAL A 156 5.38 6.98 -0.66
CA VAL A 156 4.57 6.16 0.24
C VAL A 156 3.93 7.03 1.32
N CYS A 157 2.63 7.27 1.18
CA CYS A 157 1.86 8.11 2.10
C CYS A 157 1.14 7.29 3.18
N LEU A 158 0.74 6.06 2.87
CA LEU A 158 -0.13 5.19 3.68
C LEU A 158 0.59 3.90 4.13
N PRO A 159 1.78 3.96 4.75
CA PRO A 159 2.52 2.76 5.11
C PRO A 159 1.79 1.92 6.17
N SER A 160 2.02 0.61 6.17
CA SER A 160 1.44 -0.35 7.12
C SER A 160 2.40 -0.74 8.23
N HIS A 161 2.52 0.10 9.26
CA HIS A 161 3.36 -0.16 10.44
C HIS A 161 4.87 -0.17 10.18
N TRP A 162 5.32 0.56 9.14
CA TRP A 162 6.74 0.75 8.85
C TRP A 162 7.01 2.20 8.43
N SER A 163 8.27 2.63 8.56
CA SER A 163 8.71 3.97 8.15
C SER A 163 9.41 3.93 6.78
N PRO A 164 8.96 4.69 5.77
CA PRO A 164 9.66 4.80 4.49
C PRO A 164 11.12 5.25 4.62
N ALA A 165 11.41 6.16 5.55
CA ALA A 165 12.75 6.66 5.81
C ALA A 165 13.71 5.57 6.31
N GLU A 166 13.21 4.53 6.99
CA GLU A 166 14.01 3.39 7.44
C GLU A 166 14.25 2.33 6.35
N LYS A 167 13.57 2.46 5.20
CA LYS A 167 13.63 1.48 4.08
C LYS A 167 14.33 2.03 2.84
N ILE A 168 14.32 3.34 2.62
CA ILE A 168 14.92 3.95 1.43
C ILE A 168 16.40 3.57 1.29
N GLY A 169 16.79 3.20 0.07
CA GLY A 169 18.17 2.86 -0.29
C GLY A 169 18.68 1.53 0.28
N ARG A 170 17.85 0.76 0.98
CA ARG A 170 18.26 -0.53 1.58
C ARG A 170 18.03 -1.70 0.64
N HIS A 171 18.76 -2.78 0.88
CA HIS A 171 18.59 -4.03 0.17
C HIS A 171 17.30 -4.73 0.61
N PHE A 172 16.64 -5.44 -0.31
CA PHE A 172 15.37 -6.15 -0.07
C PHE A 172 15.44 -7.05 1.17
N ALA A 173 16.54 -7.78 1.35
CA ALA A 173 16.76 -8.64 2.52
C ALA A 173 16.76 -7.85 3.84
N GLU A 174 17.33 -6.66 3.86
CA GLU A 174 17.41 -5.82 5.06
C GLU A 174 16.06 -5.20 5.40
N VAL A 175 15.30 -4.80 4.38
CA VAL A 175 13.92 -4.29 4.55
C VAL A 175 13.02 -5.33 5.19
N HIS A 176 13.22 -6.61 4.84
CA HIS A 176 12.44 -7.75 5.34
C HIS A 176 13.05 -8.46 6.56
N ALA A 177 14.24 -8.09 7.01
CA ALA A 177 14.87 -8.64 8.22
C ALA A 177 14.00 -8.62 9.49
N PRO A 178 13.17 -7.59 9.77
CA PRO A 178 12.30 -7.58 10.96
C PRO A 178 11.03 -8.43 10.82
N VAL A 179 10.75 -8.97 9.62
CA VAL A 179 9.58 -9.81 9.39
C VAL A 179 9.75 -11.14 10.12
N ALA A 180 8.73 -11.58 10.89
CA ALA A 180 8.77 -12.88 11.55
C ALA A 180 8.86 -14.04 10.54
N ASP A 181 9.55 -15.11 10.91
CA ASP A 181 9.68 -16.36 10.13
C ASP A 181 10.09 -16.12 8.65
N ASN A 182 10.97 -15.15 8.43
CA ASN A 182 11.32 -14.60 7.12
C ASN A 182 12.42 -15.35 6.36
N GLN A 183 12.92 -16.51 6.83
CA GLN A 183 14.07 -17.17 6.19
C GLN A 183 13.87 -17.36 4.69
N LEU A 184 12.67 -17.79 4.27
CA LEU A 184 12.35 -17.96 2.85
C LEU A 184 12.42 -16.64 2.06
N LEU A 185 11.93 -15.54 2.64
CA LEU A 185 11.97 -14.20 2.02
C LEU A 185 13.40 -13.70 1.84
N VAL A 186 14.23 -13.87 2.88
CA VAL A 186 15.63 -13.42 2.89
C VAL A 186 16.45 -14.23 1.89
N THR A 187 16.34 -15.56 1.93
CA THR A 187 17.08 -16.44 1.01
C THR A 187 16.66 -16.25 -0.45
N ALA A 188 15.38 -15.99 -0.71
CA ALA A 188 14.88 -15.77 -2.07
C ALA A 188 15.03 -14.33 -2.56
N SER A 189 15.46 -13.38 -1.72
CA SER A 189 15.44 -11.93 -2.00
C SER A 189 15.99 -11.53 -3.37
N ALA A 190 17.20 -11.98 -3.71
CA ALA A 190 17.84 -11.65 -4.98
C ALA A 190 17.09 -12.27 -6.19
N HIS A 191 16.52 -13.46 -6.02
CA HIS A 191 15.71 -14.09 -7.07
C HIS A 191 14.38 -13.36 -7.23
N LEU A 192 13.71 -13.00 -6.13
CA LEU A 192 12.46 -12.25 -6.14
C LEU A 192 12.64 -10.88 -6.79
N ALA A 193 13.72 -10.16 -6.45
CA ALA A 193 14.02 -8.87 -7.07
C ALA A 193 14.16 -9.00 -8.59
N ARG A 194 14.88 -10.01 -9.10
CA ARG A 194 14.97 -10.28 -10.54
C ARG A 194 13.64 -10.72 -11.16
N LEU A 195 12.86 -11.53 -10.44
CA LEU A 195 11.57 -12.02 -10.92
C LEU A 195 10.58 -10.87 -11.14
N VAL A 196 10.44 -9.99 -10.15
CA VAL A 196 9.47 -8.88 -10.21
C VAL A 196 9.92 -7.71 -11.10
N THR A 197 11.19 -7.69 -11.51
CA THR A 197 11.75 -6.71 -12.46
C THR A 197 11.92 -7.27 -13.87
N GLY A 198 11.48 -8.51 -14.11
CA GLY A 198 11.37 -9.10 -15.45
C GLY A 198 10.17 -8.56 -16.24
N ASP A 199 9.85 -9.20 -17.35
CA ASP A 199 8.78 -8.76 -18.26
C ASP A 199 7.36 -9.09 -17.77
N GLU A 200 7.24 -10.12 -16.92
CA GLU A 200 5.95 -10.55 -16.38
C GLU A 200 5.46 -9.63 -15.26
N ARG A 201 4.14 -9.42 -15.22
CA ARG A 201 3.46 -8.69 -14.14
C ARG A 201 3.10 -9.65 -13.01
N TRP A 202 3.29 -9.21 -11.79
CA TRP A 202 3.04 -10.00 -10.59
C TRP A 202 2.11 -9.26 -9.64
N GLU A 203 1.36 -10.03 -8.85
CA GLU A 203 0.64 -9.51 -7.69
C GLU A 203 0.82 -10.43 -6.48
N ARG A 204 0.65 -9.84 -5.30
CA ARG A 204 0.53 -10.56 -4.03
C ARG A 204 -0.40 -9.80 -3.10
N PHE A 205 -0.85 -10.50 -2.07
CA PHE A 205 -1.72 -9.94 -1.06
C PHE A 205 -1.08 -10.08 0.32
N VAL A 206 -1.24 -9.05 1.13
CA VAL A 206 -0.88 -9.06 2.55
C VAL A 206 -2.12 -8.70 3.33
N TRP A 207 -2.30 -9.28 4.50
CA TRP A 207 -3.38 -8.90 5.41
C TRP A 207 -2.88 -8.95 6.84
N THR A 208 -3.54 -8.21 7.73
CA THR A 208 -3.42 -8.32 9.18
C THR A 208 -4.72 -7.84 9.84
N ILE A 209 -4.86 -8.04 11.14
CA ILE A 209 -5.92 -7.42 11.93
C ILE A 209 -5.30 -6.27 12.74
N THR A 210 -5.91 -5.09 12.70
CA THR A 210 -5.49 -3.90 13.45
C THR A 210 -6.63 -3.44 14.35
N ARG A 211 -6.33 -2.52 15.27
CA ARG A 211 -7.29 -1.93 16.21
C ARG A 211 -7.74 -0.52 15.83
N HIS A 212 -7.32 -0.04 14.66
CA HIS A 212 -7.60 1.32 14.21
C HIS A 212 -7.92 1.32 12.71
N PRO A 213 -8.76 2.25 12.25
CA PRO A 213 -9.13 2.31 10.86
C PRO A 213 -7.99 2.84 10.00
N ASN A 214 -7.16 3.78 10.49
CA ASN A 214 -6.24 4.64 9.72
C ASN A 214 -5.48 3.93 8.58
N LEU A 215 -5.44 4.54 7.39
CA LEU A 215 -4.65 4.03 6.26
C LEU A 215 -3.18 4.41 6.46
N ASP A 216 -2.88 5.64 6.86
CA ASP A 216 -1.54 6.02 7.34
C ASP A 216 -1.28 5.38 8.71
N SER A 217 -0.47 4.33 8.71
CA SER A 217 -0.06 3.60 9.92
C SER A 217 1.44 3.74 10.17
N HIS A 218 2.03 4.89 9.82
CA HIS A 218 3.43 5.17 10.11
C HIS A 218 3.69 5.15 11.64
N PRO A 219 4.75 4.46 12.13
CA PRO A 219 4.96 4.25 13.57
C PRO A 219 5.04 5.53 14.42
N GLN A 220 5.46 6.65 13.84
CA GLN A 220 5.56 7.93 14.54
C GLN A 220 4.27 8.77 14.49
N ARG A 221 3.34 8.46 13.57
CA ARG A 221 2.10 9.24 13.35
C ARG A 221 0.85 8.49 13.81
N CYS A 222 0.91 7.17 13.75
CA CYS A 222 -0.10 6.27 14.28
C CYS A 222 0.51 5.49 15.44
N ALA A 223 0.22 5.93 16.67
CA ALA A 223 0.75 5.26 17.84
C ALA A 223 0.27 3.80 17.87
N PRO A 224 1.19 2.83 18.05
CA PRO A 224 0.77 1.51 18.45
C PRO A 224 0.04 1.69 19.77
N GLY A 225 -1.01 0.94 19.99
CA GLY A 225 -1.50 0.91 21.34
C GLY A 225 -2.19 -0.38 21.61
N THR A 226 -2.80 -0.39 22.77
CA THR A 226 -3.20 -1.61 23.41
C THR A 226 -4.56 -2.04 22.91
N TRP A 227 -4.68 -3.35 22.67
CA TRP A 227 -5.98 -3.99 22.66
C TRP A 227 -6.60 -3.90 24.07
N PRO A 228 -7.93 -3.89 24.19
CA PRO A 228 -8.57 -3.93 25.51
C PRO A 228 -8.19 -5.20 26.26
N ALA A 229 -8.03 -5.09 27.58
CA ALA A 229 -7.79 -6.24 28.43
C ALA A 229 -8.97 -7.23 28.33
N GLU A 230 -8.72 -8.50 28.65
CA GLU A 230 -9.76 -9.54 28.57
C GLU A 230 -10.94 -9.27 29.50
N ALA A 231 -10.70 -8.65 30.66
CA ALA A 231 -11.75 -8.25 31.60
C ALA A 231 -12.69 -7.15 31.05
N ASP A 232 -12.23 -6.36 30.07
CA ASP A 232 -12.92 -5.17 29.58
C ASP A 232 -13.61 -5.41 28.22
N ALA A 233 -13.23 -6.46 27.49
CA ALA A 233 -13.78 -6.77 26.19
C ALA A 233 -13.77 -8.28 25.92
N ASP A 234 -14.96 -8.85 25.79
CA ASP A 234 -15.15 -10.20 25.27
C ASP A 234 -14.84 -10.26 23.75
N ALA A 235 -15.12 -11.43 23.15
CA ALA A 235 -14.87 -11.67 21.74
C ALA A 235 -15.66 -10.73 20.80
N ASP A 236 -16.92 -10.42 21.12
CA ASP A 236 -17.77 -9.56 20.29
C ASP A 236 -17.36 -8.09 20.40
N VAL A 237 -17.09 -7.62 21.62
CA VAL A 237 -16.61 -6.25 21.86
C VAL A 237 -15.25 -6.03 21.21
N LEU A 238 -14.33 -7.00 21.31
CA LEU A 238 -13.02 -6.93 20.67
C LEU A 238 -13.16 -6.87 19.14
N ALA A 239 -14.00 -7.72 18.54
CA ALA A 239 -14.19 -7.76 17.09
C ALA A 239 -14.80 -6.47 16.54
N ALA A 240 -15.67 -5.80 17.31
CA ALA A 240 -16.23 -4.49 16.94
C ALA A 240 -15.18 -3.37 16.90
N LEU A 241 -14.06 -3.53 17.61
CA LEU A 241 -12.91 -2.60 17.58
C LEU A 241 -11.84 -3.01 16.57
N ALA A 242 -11.94 -4.22 16.01
CA ALA A 242 -10.97 -4.77 15.09
C ALA A 242 -11.25 -4.35 13.65
N PHE A 243 -10.17 -4.13 12.90
CA PHE A 243 -10.18 -3.79 11.49
C PHE A 243 -9.38 -4.85 10.73
N PHE A 244 -9.93 -5.32 9.62
CA PHE A 244 -9.21 -6.15 8.67
C PHE A 244 -8.46 -5.24 7.71
N ARG A 245 -7.13 -5.21 7.84
CA ARG A 245 -6.25 -4.39 7.01
C ARG A 245 -5.62 -5.26 5.95
N THR A 246 -5.68 -4.81 4.70
CA THR A 246 -5.14 -5.57 3.56
C THR A 246 -4.28 -4.69 2.67
N GLU A 247 -3.40 -5.35 1.92
CA GLU A 247 -2.64 -4.74 0.84
C GLU A 247 -2.79 -5.61 -0.40
N ARG A 248 -3.17 -5.00 -1.52
CA ARG A 248 -2.90 -5.55 -2.85
C ARG A 248 -1.63 -4.91 -3.36
N GLN A 249 -0.64 -5.74 -3.65
CA GLN A 249 0.66 -5.28 -4.09
C GLN A 249 0.94 -5.79 -5.49
N THR A 250 1.36 -4.91 -6.40
CA THR A 250 1.63 -5.28 -7.80
C THR A 250 2.94 -4.69 -8.30
N PHE A 251 3.42 -5.17 -9.46
CA PHE A 251 4.69 -4.73 -10.04
C PHE A 251 4.47 -4.33 -11.50
N ILE A 252 4.76 -3.07 -11.83
CA ILE A 252 4.74 -2.53 -13.19
C ILE A 252 6.18 -2.62 -13.71
N PRO A 253 6.46 -3.48 -14.72
CA PRO A 253 7.82 -3.78 -15.12
C PRO A 253 8.45 -2.65 -15.95
N LEU A 254 9.75 -2.42 -15.74
CA LEU A 254 10.63 -1.57 -16.56
C LEU A 254 11.89 -2.36 -16.99
N PRO A 255 11.76 -3.32 -17.92
CA PRO A 255 12.82 -4.28 -18.22
C PRO A 255 14.09 -3.63 -18.76
N SER A 256 13.96 -2.56 -19.57
CA SER A 256 15.11 -1.82 -20.12
C SER A 256 15.99 -1.16 -19.05
N HIS A 257 15.47 -0.99 -17.83
CA HIS A 257 16.18 -0.43 -16.69
C HIS A 257 16.49 -1.48 -15.62
N GLY A 258 16.03 -2.74 -15.78
CA GLY A 258 16.12 -3.78 -14.77
C GLY A 258 15.37 -3.40 -13.48
N GLN A 259 14.25 -2.68 -13.60
CA GLN A 259 13.50 -2.10 -12.50
C GLN A 259 12.02 -2.49 -12.58
N ALA A 260 11.29 -2.27 -11.49
CA ALA A 260 9.83 -2.27 -11.48
C ALA A 260 9.30 -1.21 -10.52
N VAL A 261 8.16 -0.62 -10.88
CA VAL A 261 7.37 0.18 -9.94
C VAL A 261 6.50 -0.78 -9.15
N PHE A 262 6.75 -0.87 -7.85
CA PHE A 262 5.95 -1.59 -6.89
C PHE A 262 4.78 -0.71 -6.43
N THR A 263 3.56 -1.20 -6.56
CA THR A 263 2.35 -0.50 -6.12
C THR A 263 1.80 -1.15 -4.84
N ILE A 264 1.25 -0.33 -3.93
CA ILE A 264 0.70 -0.79 -2.65
C ILE A 264 -0.67 -0.16 -2.46
N HIS A 265 -1.74 -0.93 -2.68
CA HIS A 265 -3.10 -0.51 -2.39
C HIS A 265 -3.47 -0.99 -0.98
N VAL A 266 -3.59 -0.05 -0.04
CA VAL A 266 -4.01 -0.34 1.34
C VAL A 266 -5.52 -0.19 1.51
N GLU A 267 -6.17 -1.21 2.07
CA GLU A 267 -7.55 -1.12 2.57
C GLU A 267 -7.60 -1.41 4.07
N SER A 268 -8.58 -0.84 4.75
CA SER A 268 -8.87 -1.10 6.16
C SER A 268 -10.36 -0.92 6.42
N SER A 269 -11.03 -2.02 6.74
CA SER A 269 -12.47 -2.07 7.03
C SER A 269 -12.71 -2.72 8.39
N PRO A 270 -13.85 -2.43 9.06
CA PRO A 270 -14.23 -3.19 10.26
C PRO A 270 -14.16 -4.71 9.99
N LEU A 271 -13.68 -5.48 10.98
CA LEU A 271 -13.50 -6.93 10.83
C LEU A 271 -14.82 -7.64 10.51
N ALA A 272 -15.91 -7.19 11.14
CA ALA A 272 -17.26 -7.72 10.88
C ALA A 272 -17.71 -7.51 9.44
N ASP A 273 -17.36 -6.38 8.82
CA ASP A 273 -17.73 -6.06 7.43
C ASP A 273 -16.82 -6.77 6.42
N ALA A 274 -15.62 -7.15 6.83
CA ALA A 274 -14.65 -7.82 5.96
C ALA A 274 -14.97 -9.30 5.72
N ILE A 275 -15.77 -9.91 6.59
CA ILE A 275 -16.13 -11.32 6.55
C ILE A 275 -17.57 -11.44 6.08
N ASN A 276 -17.74 -11.93 4.86
CA ASN A 276 -19.03 -11.94 4.18
C ASN A 276 -19.82 -13.23 4.42
N ASP A 277 -19.14 -14.33 4.76
CA ASP A 277 -19.73 -15.64 4.92
C ASP A 277 -18.95 -16.53 5.89
N ALA A 278 -19.55 -17.67 6.24
CA ALA A 278 -18.98 -18.65 7.15
C ALA A 278 -17.67 -19.28 6.63
N ALA A 279 -17.49 -19.37 5.31
CA ALA A 279 -16.28 -19.93 4.72
C ALA A 279 -15.09 -18.98 4.89
N GLN A 280 -15.28 -17.68 4.70
CA GLN A 280 -14.29 -16.65 5.00
C GLN A 280 -13.94 -16.61 6.48
N ALA A 281 -14.96 -16.69 7.36
CA ALA A 281 -14.75 -16.77 8.81
C ALA A 281 -13.89 -17.98 9.19
N ARG A 282 -14.18 -19.17 8.62
CA ARG A 282 -13.39 -20.40 8.83
C ARG A 282 -11.97 -20.25 8.31
N GLN A 283 -11.81 -19.72 7.11
CA GLN A 283 -10.51 -19.56 6.46
C GLN A 283 -9.60 -18.60 7.24
N LEU A 284 -10.15 -17.48 7.73
CA LEU A 284 -9.41 -16.55 8.59
C LEU A 284 -9.11 -17.14 9.97
N HIS A 285 -10.06 -17.87 10.55
CA HIS A 285 -9.85 -18.62 11.79
C HIS A 285 -8.66 -19.57 11.67
N ASP A 286 -8.64 -20.42 10.66
CA ASP A 286 -7.62 -21.45 10.50
C ASP A 286 -6.24 -20.83 10.18
N ALA A 287 -6.21 -19.73 9.43
CA ALA A 287 -4.99 -18.98 9.19
C ALA A 287 -4.46 -18.35 10.49
N LEU A 288 -5.31 -17.70 11.29
CA LEU A 288 -4.92 -17.09 12.56
C LEU A 288 -4.49 -18.15 13.59
N ALA A 289 -5.18 -19.29 13.66
CA ALA A 289 -4.89 -20.39 14.58
C ALA A 289 -3.55 -21.07 14.29
N SER A 290 -3.10 -21.02 13.04
CA SER A 290 -1.84 -21.65 12.60
C SER A 290 -0.62 -20.72 12.62
N MET A 291 -0.78 -19.46 13.04
CA MET A 291 0.34 -18.52 13.19
C MET A 291 1.27 -18.95 14.33
N SER A 292 2.59 -18.82 14.11
CA SER A 292 3.58 -19.01 15.18
C SER A 292 3.52 -17.86 16.19
N ALA A 293 4.05 -18.08 17.40
CA ALA A 293 4.17 -17.03 18.42
C ALA A 293 4.96 -15.80 17.91
N ASN A 294 5.99 -16.02 17.08
CA ASN A 294 6.77 -14.93 16.47
C ASN A 294 5.91 -14.11 15.51
N VAL A 295 5.08 -14.76 14.68
CA VAL A 295 4.19 -14.07 13.74
C VAL A 295 3.10 -13.30 14.49
N LEU A 296 2.52 -13.88 15.55
CA LEU A 296 1.53 -13.20 16.38
C LEU A 296 2.12 -11.98 17.08
N ALA A 297 3.34 -12.09 17.63
CA ALA A 297 4.04 -10.96 18.25
C ALA A 297 4.35 -9.86 17.23
N TYR A 298 4.91 -10.22 16.07
CA TYR A 298 5.20 -9.29 14.98
C TYR A 298 3.94 -8.54 14.49
N ARG A 299 2.79 -9.22 14.45
CA ARG A 299 1.50 -8.64 14.04
C ARG A 299 0.76 -7.91 15.16
N GLY A 300 1.26 -7.96 16.40
CA GLY A 300 0.57 -7.40 17.56
C GLY A 300 -0.74 -8.10 17.91
N LEU A 301 -0.81 -9.42 17.68
CA LEU A 301 -2.02 -10.24 17.85
C LEU A 301 -1.93 -11.26 19.00
N ALA A 302 -0.77 -11.39 19.67
CA ALA A 302 -0.55 -12.40 20.70
C ALA A 302 -1.62 -12.39 21.80
N ASP A 303 -1.91 -11.22 22.38
CA ASP A 303 -2.83 -11.07 23.52
C ASP A 303 -4.32 -11.18 23.15
N VAL A 304 -4.63 -11.11 21.86
CA VAL A 304 -6.01 -11.08 21.35
C VAL A 304 -6.40 -12.29 20.53
N GLN A 305 -5.41 -13.13 20.16
CA GLN A 305 -5.64 -14.31 19.34
C GLN A 305 -6.78 -15.20 19.88
N PRO A 306 -6.85 -15.56 21.18
CA PRO A 306 -7.91 -16.45 21.65
C PRO A 306 -9.32 -15.88 21.45
N ARG A 307 -9.50 -14.58 21.69
CA ARG A 307 -10.79 -13.88 21.53
C ARG A 307 -11.16 -13.72 20.07
N LEU A 308 -10.20 -13.41 19.19
CA LEU A 308 -10.43 -13.37 17.74
C LEU A 308 -10.84 -14.75 17.21
N LEU A 309 -10.18 -15.82 17.66
CA LEU A 309 -10.54 -17.19 17.27
C LEU A 309 -11.95 -17.56 17.75
N ALA A 310 -12.31 -17.24 18.99
CA ALA A 310 -13.65 -17.49 19.51
C ALA A 310 -14.73 -16.79 18.68
N TRP A 311 -14.50 -15.52 18.34
CA TRP A 311 -15.42 -14.74 17.50
C TRP A 311 -15.54 -15.35 16.09
N LEU A 312 -14.43 -15.66 15.44
CA LEU A 312 -14.42 -16.26 14.10
C LEU A 312 -15.06 -17.65 14.07
N ALA A 313 -14.85 -18.47 15.10
CA ALA A 313 -15.45 -19.80 15.21
C ALA A 313 -16.98 -19.72 15.29
N ALA A 314 -17.51 -18.76 16.06
CA ALA A 314 -18.94 -18.50 16.15
C ALA A 314 -19.53 -18.03 14.80
N HIS A 315 -18.83 -17.18 14.05
CA HIS A 315 -19.28 -16.69 12.74
C HIS A 315 -19.19 -17.74 11.65
N ALA A 316 -18.25 -18.67 11.76
CA ALA A 316 -18.09 -19.77 10.82
C ALA A 316 -19.05 -20.96 11.08
N GLY A 317 -19.81 -20.92 12.17
CA GLY A 317 -20.87 -21.89 12.48
C GLY A 317 -22.29 -21.37 12.20
N ARG A 318 -22.42 -20.13 11.75
CA ARG A 318 -23.68 -19.51 11.28
C ARG A 318 -23.88 -19.79 9.79
#